data_AF-A0A8J5MQJ4-F1
#
_entry.id   AF-A0A8J5MQJ4-F1
#
_cell.length_a   1.000
_cell.length_b   1.000
_cell.length_c   1.000
_cell.angle_alpha   90.00
_cell.angle_beta   90.00
_cell.angle_gamma   90.00
#
_symmetry.space_group_name_H-M   'P 1'
#
loop_
_entity.id
_entity.type
_entity.pdbx_description
1 polymer ?
#
loop_
_entity_poly.entity_id
_entity_poly.type
_entity_poly.pdbx_seq_one_letter_code
_entity_poly.pdbx_strand_id
1 'polypeptide(L)'
;MHEESEVEIKAAIEKENAWAKNKVDYVKKFTSKKGKCIIKIQFKSAEVAEKATKSGLLAFTYNIPYHQKQQEQYHHTRTCLRCYAIEDHDSVNCPKPREYKICSKCSSGNIPGTNVMHH
;
A
#
# COMPACT_ATOMS: atom_id res chain seq x y z
N MET A 1 -17.69 -11.66 0.24
CA MET A 1 -16.55 -11.75 -0.70
C MET A 1 -16.69 -13.09 -1.39
N HIS A 2 -17.10 -13.13 -2.66
CA HIS A 2 -17.14 -14.40 -3.38
C HIS A 2 -15.71 -14.87 -3.60
N GLU A 3 -15.41 -16.07 -3.12
CA GLU A 3 -14.11 -16.67 -3.26
C GLU A 3 -14.03 -17.35 -4.63
N GLU A 4 -13.48 -16.65 -5.63
CA GLU A 4 -13.29 -17.24 -6.97
C GLU A 4 -12.32 -18.42 -6.89
N SER A 5 -12.70 -19.50 -7.55
CA SER A 5 -11.90 -20.71 -7.72
C SER A 5 -10.72 -20.47 -8.68
N GLU A 6 -9.70 -21.34 -8.60
CA GLU A 6 -8.54 -21.28 -9.51
C GLU A 6 -8.93 -21.34 -10.99
N VAL A 7 -10.02 -22.06 -11.30
CA VAL A 7 -10.57 -22.22 -12.65
C VAL A 7 -11.22 -20.93 -13.13
N GLU A 8 -12.01 -20.28 -12.28
CA GLU A 8 -12.66 -19.00 -12.60
C GLU A 8 -11.62 -17.90 -12.82
N ILE A 9 -10.59 -17.83 -11.97
CA ILE A 9 -9.50 -16.86 -12.11
C ILE A 9 -8.76 -17.06 -13.43
N LYS A 10 -8.47 -18.32 -13.81
CA LYS A 10 -7.85 -18.62 -15.12
C LYS A 10 -8.74 -18.15 -16.27
N ALA A 11 -10.03 -18.47 -16.23
CA ALA A 11 -10.97 -18.06 -17.27
C ALA A 11 -11.10 -16.53 -17.37
N ALA A 12 -11.15 -15.82 -16.24
CA ALA A 12 -11.19 -14.36 -16.21
C ALA A 12 -9.92 -13.74 -16.82
N ILE A 13 -8.74 -14.25 -16.46
CA ILE A 13 -7.47 -13.78 -17.03
C ILE A 13 -7.48 -13.96 -18.56
N GLU A 14 -7.87 -15.13 -19.06
CA GLU A 14 -7.85 -15.42 -20.50
C GLU A 14 -8.93 -14.66 -21.29
N LYS A 15 -10.05 -14.31 -20.63
CA LYS A 15 -11.13 -13.50 -21.21
C LYS A 15 -10.73 -12.03 -21.32
N GLU A 16 -10.22 -11.45 -20.25
CA GLU A 16 -9.95 -10.01 -20.17
C GLU A 16 -8.61 -9.63 -20.80
N ASN A 17 -7.68 -10.58 -20.91
CA ASN A 17 -6.35 -10.35 -21.49
C ASN A 17 -6.22 -11.17 -22.79
N ALA A 18 -6.66 -10.60 -23.92
CA ALA A 18 -6.65 -11.28 -25.23
C ALA A 18 -5.27 -11.87 -25.60
N TRP A 19 -4.18 -11.23 -25.19
CA TRP A 19 -2.81 -11.69 -25.43
C TRP A 19 -2.42 -12.94 -24.62
N ALA A 20 -3.12 -13.21 -23.52
CA ALA A 20 -2.91 -14.34 -22.62
C ALA A 20 -3.87 -15.53 -22.89
N LYS A 21 -4.84 -15.39 -23.79
CA LYS A 21 -5.83 -16.43 -24.13
C LYS A 21 -5.17 -17.77 -24.48
N ASN A 22 -5.58 -18.85 -23.81
CA ASN A 22 -5.03 -20.21 -23.92
C ASN A 22 -3.53 -20.35 -23.61
N LYS A 23 -2.89 -19.31 -23.03
CA LYS A 23 -1.46 -19.27 -22.69
C LYS A 23 -1.22 -19.37 -21.19
N VAL A 24 -2.27 -19.41 -20.37
CA VAL A 24 -2.15 -19.70 -18.94
C VAL A 24 -2.08 -21.22 -18.77
N ASP A 25 -1.00 -21.68 -18.15
CA ASP A 25 -0.80 -23.10 -17.85
C ASP A 25 -1.66 -23.48 -16.64
N TYR A 26 -1.33 -22.94 -15.46
CA TYR A 26 -2.12 -23.11 -14.25
C TYR A 26 -2.17 -21.84 -13.39
N VAL A 27 -3.18 -21.81 -12.53
CA VAL A 27 -3.35 -20.83 -11.45
C VAL A 27 -3.42 -21.62 -10.15
N LYS A 28 -2.67 -21.19 -9.14
CA LYS A 28 -2.69 -21.78 -7.80
C LYS A 28 -2.89 -20.72 -6.73
N LYS A 29 -3.84 -20.94 -5.84
CA LYS A 29 -4.14 -20.04 -4.73
C LYS A 29 -3.59 -20.59 -3.42
N PHE A 30 -2.92 -19.75 -2.66
CA PHE A 30 -2.39 -20.05 -1.34
C PHE A 30 -2.94 -19.05 -0.34
N THR A 31 -3.71 -19.53 0.64
CA THR A 31 -4.21 -18.71 1.74
C THR A 31 -3.36 -18.97 2.98
N SER A 32 -2.66 -17.95 3.45
CA SER A 32 -1.91 -18.04 4.70
C SER A 32 -2.84 -18.00 5.91
N LYS A 33 -2.38 -18.55 7.04
CA LYS A 33 -3.08 -18.47 8.34
C LYS A 33 -3.35 -17.04 8.81
N LYS A 34 -2.61 -16.05 8.29
CA LYS A 34 -2.76 -14.61 8.60
C LYS A 34 -3.71 -13.89 7.63
N GLY A 35 -4.48 -14.63 6.82
CA GLY A 35 -5.45 -14.05 5.88
C GLY A 35 -4.86 -13.48 4.59
N LYS A 36 -3.53 -13.53 4.39
CA LYS A 36 -2.92 -13.15 3.10
C LYS A 36 -3.20 -14.22 2.05
N CYS A 37 -3.73 -13.79 0.91
CA CYS A 37 -3.94 -14.61 -0.28
C CYS A 37 -2.81 -14.34 -1.28
N ILE A 38 -2.11 -15.40 -1.70
CA ILE A 38 -1.09 -15.36 -2.75
C ILE A 38 -1.61 -16.18 -3.92
N ILE A 39 -1.55 -15.61 -5.12
CA ILE A 39 -1.99 -16.29 -6.35
C ILE A 39 -0.77 -16.46 -7.25
N LYS A 40 -0.41 -17.71 -7.51
CA LYS A 40 0.65 -18.09 -8.44
C LYS A 40 0.04 -18.36 -9.80
N ILE A 41 0.55 -17.67 -10.82
CA ILE A 41 0.11 -17.81 -12.20
C ILE A 41 1.31 -18.27 -13.02
N GLN A 42 1.18 -19.39 -13.73
CA GLN A 42 2.20 -19.87 -14.64
C GLN A 42 1.69 -19.78 -16.08
N PHE A 43 2.52 -19.21 -16.95
CA PHE A 43 2.26 -19.13 -18.38
C PHE A 43 3.02 -20.23 -19.13
N LYS A 44 2.52 -20.60 -20.30
CA LYS A 44 3.14 -21.60 -21.19
C LYS A 44 4.47 -21.13 -21.79
N SER A 45 4.78 -19.84 -21.75
CA SER A 45 6.03 -19.28 -22.28
C SER A 45 6.54 -18.11 -21.45
N ALA A 46 7.86 -17.93 -21.44
CA ALA A 46 8.52 -16.84 -20.74
C ALA A 46 8.16 -15.47 -21.34
N GLU A 47 7.99 -15.38 -22.66
CA GLU A 47 7.58 -14.16 -23.36
C GLU A 47 6.25 -13.60 -22.83
N VAL A 48 5.27 -14.49 -22.61
CA VAL A 48 3.95 -14.10 -22.08
C VAL A 48 4.07 -13.67 -20.62
N ALA A 49 4.90 -14.34 -19.83
CA ALA A 49 5.17 -13.94 -18.45
C ALA A 49 5.83 -12.55 -18.38
N GLU A 50 6.82 -12.29 -19.23
CA GLU A 50 7.48 -11.00 -19.32
C GLU A 50 6.51 -9.89 -19.75
N LYS A 51 5.63 -10.19 -20.73
CA LYS A 51 4.57 -9.27 -21.15
C LYS A 51 3.62 -8.95 -20.00
N ALA A 52 3.25 -9.95 -19.18
CA ALA A 52 2.43 -9.75 -17.99
C ALA A 52 3.10 -8.79 -16.99
N THR A 53 4.41 -8.94 -16.79
CA THR A 53 5.19 -8.07 -15.89
C THR A 53 5.29 -6.64 -16.44
N LYS A 54 5.45 -6.47 -17.75
CA LYS A 54 5.59 -5.15 -18.39
C LYS A 54 4.28 -4.40 -18.54
N SER A 55 3.21 -5.10 -18.89
CA SER A 55 1.93 -4.50 -19.29
C SER A 55 0.90 -4.51 -18.16
N GLY A 56 1.20 -5.23 -17.07
CA GLY A 56 0.20 -5.61 -16.07
C GLY A 56 -0.66 -6.78 -16.54
N LEU A 57 -1.44 -7.30 -15.60
CA LEU A 57 -2.36 -8.42 -15.80
C LEU A 57 -3.68 -8.11 -15.10
N LEU A 58 -4.78 -8.08 -15.85
CA LEU A 58 -6.10 -7.94 -15.25
C LEU A 58 -6.60 -9.31 -14.79
N ALA A 59 -6.45 -9.59 -13.50
CA ALA A 59 -6.80 -10.90 -12.93
C ALA A 59 -8.15 -10.92 -12.20
N PHE A 60 -8.68 -9.76 -11.76
CA PHE A 60 -9.93 -9.65 -11.03
C PHE A 60 -10.68 -8.40 -11.46
N THR A 61 -12.01 -8.48 -11.46
CA THR A 61 -12.88 -7.31 -11.60
C THR A 61 -13.71 -7.21 -10.34
N TYR A 62 -13.47 -6.18 -9.52
CA TYR A 62 -14.27 -5.95 -8.32
C TYR A 62 -15.31 -4.87 -8.59
N ASN A 63 -16.57 -5.23 -8.37
CA ASN A 63 -17.64 -4.24 -8.25
C ASN A 63 -17.77 -3.85 -6.77
N ILE A 64 -17.36 -2.63 -6.44
CA ILE A 64 -17.57 -2.06 -5.10
C ILE A 64 -18.92 -1.36 -5.12
N PRO A 65 -19.91 -1.80 -4.33
CA PRO A 65 -21.20 -1.12 -4.21
C PRO A 65 -21.01 0.34 -3.79
N TYR A 66 -21.86 1.23 -4.30
CA TYR A 66 -21.75 2.67 -4.04
C TYR A 66 -21.75 3.00 -2.54
N HIS A 67 -22.57 2.33 -1.74
CA HIS A 67 -22.66 2.53 -0.28
C HIS A 67 -21.38 2.12 0.49
N GLN A 68 -20.47 1.37 -0.12
CA GLN A 68 -19.19 0.96 0.47
C GLN A 68 -18.03 1.83 -0.01
N LYS A 69 -18.26 2.71 -1.00
CA LYS A 69 -17.28 3.69 -1.44
C LYS A 69 -17.32 4.86 -0.48
N GLN A 70 -16.40 4.90 0.47
CA GLN A 70 -16.13 6.13 1.22
C GLN A 70 -15.07 6.92 0.47
N GLN A 71 -15.35 8.21 0.25
CA GLN A 71 -14.33 9.14 -0.22
C GLN A 71 -13.25 9.23 0.86
N GLU A 72 -11.99 9.13 0.44
CA GLU A 72 -10.85 9.30 1.33
C GLU A 72 -10.98 10.65 2.05
N GLN A 73 -11.01 10.60 3.38
CA GLN A 73 -11.04 11.82 4.20
C GLN A 73 -9.62 12.37 4.24
N TYR A 74 -9.38 13.42 3.45
CA TYR A 74 -8.13 14.15 3.51
C TYR A 74 -8.12 15.02 4.75
N HIS A 75 -7.32 14.65 5.74
CA HIS A 75 -7.06 15.48 6.90
C HIS A 75 -5.82 16.33 6.65
N HIS A 76 -5.98 17.65 6.64
CA HIS A 76 -4.84 18.55 6.65
C HIS A 76 -4.12 18.40 7.99
N THR A 77 -3.00 17.67 8.00
CA THR A 77 -2.13 17.63 9.16
C THR A 77 -1.24 18.86 9.16
N ARG A 78 -1.41 19.75 10.14
CA ARG A 78 -0.56 20.92 10.35
C ARG A 78 0.71 20.46 11.06
N THR A 79 1.87 20.75 10.48
CA THR A 79 3.17 20.41 11.09
C THR A 79 4.07 21.64 11.11
N CYS A 80 4.62 21.96 12.29
CA CYS A 80 5.65 22.97 12.41
C CYS A 80 6.95 22.48 11.76
N LEU A 81 7.43 23.14 10.71
CA LEU A 81 8.64 22.72 10.01
C LEU A 81 9.94 23.08 10.76
N ARG A 82 9.85 23.75 11.92
CA ARG A 82 11.01 24.07 12.77
C ARG A 82 11.26 23.02 13.84
N CYS A 83 10.21 22.55 14.51
CA CYS A 83 10.32 21.59 15.62
C CYS A 83 9.57 20.28 15.38
N TYR A 84 8.89 20.12 14.23
CA TYR A 84 8.10 18.96 13.85
C TYR A 84 6.92 18.64 14.77
N ALA A 85 6.45 19.61 15.57
CA ALA A 85 5.22 19.46 16.33
C ALA A 85 4.02 19.35 15.36
N ILE A 86 3.13 18.40 15.63
CA ILE A 86 1.94 18.08 14.84
C ILE A 86 0.72 18.71 15.52
N GLU A 87 -0.14 19.39 14.76
CA GLU A 87 -1.36 20.12 15.18
C GLU A 87 -1.19 21.25 16.22
N ASP A 88 -0.03 21.38 16.87
CA ASP A 88 0.17 22.34 17.96
C ASP A 88 0.31 23.80 17.49
N HIS A 89 1.26 24.07 16.59
CA HIS A 89 1.52 25.43 16.09
C HIS A 89 2.09 25.45 14.67
N ASP A 90 2.00 26.61 14.02
CA ASP A 90 2.63 26.89 12.73
C ASP A 90 4.08 27.34 12.89
N SER A 91 4.88 27.17 11.83
CA SER A 91 6.30 27.57 11.81
C SER A 91 6.54 29.04 12.17
N VAL A 92 5.55 29.91 11.93
CA VAL A 92 5.61 31.35 12.27
C VAL A 92 5.47 31.58 13.78
N ASN A 93 4.66 30.75 14.46
CA ASN A 93 4.34 30.84 15.89
C ASN A 93 5.17 29.85 16.72
N CYS A 94 6.26 29.32 16.18
CA CYS A 94 7.10 28.38 16.90
C CYS A 94 7.75 29.07 18.11
N PRO A 95 7.63 28.51 19.34
CA PRO A 95 8.26 29.08 20.53
C PRO A 95 9.79 28.91 20.55
N LYS A 96 10.35 28.19 19.58
CA LYS A 96 11.79 28.02 19.42
C LYS A 96 12.41 29.22 18.70
N PRO A 97 13.66 29.59 19.03
CA PRO A 97 14.39 30.65 18.34
C PRO A 97 14.41 30.46 16.82
N ARG A 98 14.52 31.55 16.05
CA ARG A 98 14.50 31.49 14.57
C ARG A 98 15.61 30.63 13.97
N GLU A 99 16.73 30.51 14.66
CA GLU A 99 17.91 29.73 14.25
C GLU A 99 17.84 28.27 14.68
N TYR A 100 16.79 27.90 15.43
CA TYR A 100 16.60 26.54 15.90
C TYR A 100 16.41 25.56 14.73
N LYS A 101 17.31 24.58 14.66
CA LYS A 101 17.23 23.47 13.70
C LYS A 101 17.26 22.16 14.47
N ILE A 102 16.25 21.31 14.26
CA ILE A 102 16.29 19.91 14.66
C ILE A 102 16.80 19.09 13.48
N CYS A 103 17.76 18.20 13.72
CA CYS A 103 18.17 17.23 12.71
C CYS A 103 17.17 16.07 12.66
N SER A 104 17.09 15.40 11.51
CA SER A 104 16.19 14.26 11.28
C SER A 104 16.36 13.10 12.28
N LYS A 105 17.52 12.99 12.94
CA LYS A 105 17.77 12.01 14.01
C LYS A 105 17.19 12.43 15.36
N CYS A 106 17.14 13.73 15.66
CA CYS A 106 16.57 14.26 16.90
C CYS A 106 15.05 14.37 16.83
N SER A 107 14.46 14.46 15.63
CA SER A 107 13.00 14.42 15.43
C SER A 107 12.38 13.03 15.62
N SER A 108 13.18 11.96 15.64
CA SER A 108 12.70 10.57 15.67
C SER A 108 12.67 9.93 17.06
N GLY A 109 12.86 10.68 18.14
CA GLY A 109 12.64 10.19 19.51
C GLY A 109 13.85 10.18 20.43
N ASN A 110 14.44 11.35 20.68
CA ASN A 110 15.23 11.56 21.89
C ASN A 110 15.17 13.04 22.27
N ILE A 111 14.46 13.35 23.36
CA ILE A 111 14.52 14.64 24.03
C ILE A 111 15.67 14.54 25.05
N PRO A 112 16.83 15.17 24.84
CA PRO A 112 17.78 15.36 25.93
C PRO A 112 17.17 16.43 26.84
N GLY A 113 16.60 16.02 27.98
CA GLY A 113 16.01 16.95 28.96
C GLY A 113 14.81 16.42 29.76
N THR A 114 14.22 15.27 29.40
CA THR A 114 13.36 14.56 30.34
C THR A 114 14.25 13.81 31.32
N ASN A 115 14.40 14.37 32.53
CA ASN A 115 14.89 13.65 33.69
C ASN A 115 14.10 12.35 33.82
N VAL A 116 14.73 11.24 33.42
CA VAL A 116 14.32 9.92 33.90
C VAL A 116 14.83 9.88 35.33
N MET A 117 14.00 10.31 36.28
CA MET A 117 14.25 10.01 37.69
C MET A 117 14.17 8.50 37.85
N HIS A 118 15.32 7.85 37.95
CA HIS A 118 15.42 6.59 38.66
C HIS A 118 15.41 6.90 40.16
N HIS A 119 14.31 6.56 40.82
CA HIS A 119 14.29 5.91 42.14
C HIS A 119 12.94 5.21 42.33
#